data_AF-A0A7H0K0Q2-F1
#
_entry.id   AF-A0A7H0K0Q2-F1
#
_cell.length_a   1.000
_cell.length_b   1.000
_cell.length_c   1.000
_cell.angle_alpha   90.00
_cell.angle_beta   90.00
_cell.angle_gamma   90.00
#
_symmetry.space_group_name_H-M   'P 1'
#
loop_
_entity.id
_entity.type
_entity.pdbx_description
1 polymer ?
#
loop_
_entity_poly.entity_id
_entity_poly.type
_entity_poly.pdbx_seq_one_letter_code
_entity_poly.pdbx_strand_id
1 'polypeptide(L)'
;MSDREKREEQTRIARYYQQLTEKQRGQRDGVVVTPVEIVDFQIHAVIDTLAEQGRTLADPQVRITDPFGGTGIYLARMMQLATLTPDELDDLYHHRMRQIELDADACRIADKNLRTVYQQETGREARHSIVHNRDTFAMTQEDFDRLWDTEESA
;
A
#
# COMPACT_ATOMS: atom_id res chain seq x y z
N MET A 1 2.03 -12.96 13.02
CA MET A 1 2.46 -13.84 11.91
C MET A 1 3.97 -13.71 11.74
N SER A 2 4.64 -14.79 11.39
CA SER A 2 6.04 -14.76 10.94
C SER A 2 6.17 -14.00 9.61
N ASP A 3 7.37 -13.50 9.29
CA ASP A 3 7.61 -12.79 8.02
C ASP A 3 7.34 -13.68 6.79
N ARG A 4 7.67 -14.97 6.88
CA ARG A 4 7.36 -15.95 5.83
C ARG A 4 5.86 -16.03 5.56
N GLU A 5 5.04 -16.14 6.60
CA GLU A 5 3.58 -16.19 6.46
C GLU A 5 3.03 -14.88 5.89
N LYS A 6 3.59 -13.73 6.29
CA LYS A 6 3.24 -12.42 5.74
C LYS A 6 3.52 -12.37 4.23
N ARG A 7 4.70 -12.84 3.78
CA ARG A 7 5.08 -12.92 2.36
C ARG A 7 4.18 -13.85 1.55
N GLU A 8 3.89 -15.03 2.09
CA GLU A 8 3.00 -16.01 1.47
C GLU A 8 1.58 -15.43 1.30
N GLU A 9 1.08 -14.70 2.31
CA GLU A 9 -0.23 -14.04 2.24
C GLU A 9 -0.28 -12.95 1.17
N GLN A 10 0.75 -12.09 1.09
CA GLN A 10 0.80 -11.06 0.04
C GLN A 10 0.85 -11.68 -1.36
N THR A 11 1.62 -12.76 -1.54
CA THR A 11 1.65 -13.52 -2.79
C THR A 11 0.28 -14.11 -3.13
N ARG A 12 -0.41 -14.67 -2.14
CA ARG A 12 -1.75 -15.26 -2.30
C ARG A 12 -2.77 -14.21 -2.75
N ILE A 13 -2.76 -13.01 -2.14
CA ILE A 13 -3.67 -11.91 -2.49
C ILE A 13 -3.45 -11.44 -3.93
N ALA A 14 -2.19 -11.20 -4.32
CA ALA A 14 -1.87 -10.75 -5.68
C ALA A 14 -2.26 -11.80 -6.75
N ARG A 15 -1.99 -13.09 -6.48
CA ARG A 15 -2.38 -14.20 -7.36
C ARG A 15 -3.88 -14.39 -7.44
N TYR A 16 -4.61 -14.17 -6.34
CA TYR A 16 -6.06 -14.21 -6.34
C TYR A 16 -6.65 -13.16 -7.28
N TYR A 17 -6.16 -11.92 -7.22
CA TYR A 17 -6.60 -10.86 -8.12
C TYR A 17 -6.27 -11.19 -9.59
N GLN A 18 -5.06 -11.66 -9.87
CA GLN A 18 -4.68 -12.12 -11.21
C GLN A 18 -5.67 -13.17 -11.75
N GLN A 19 -5.96 -14.22 -10.99
CA GLN A 19 -6.92 -15.26 -11.41
C GLN A 19 -8.34 -14.74 -11.61
N LEU A 20 -8.80 -13.80 -10.78
CA LEU A 20 -10.10 -13.15 -10.94
C LEU A 20 -10.16 -12.40 -12.29
N THR A 21 -9.13 -11.60 -12.59
CA THR A 21 -9.09 -10.81 -13.83
C THR A 21 -8.97 -11.67 -15.09
N GLU A 22 -8.17 -12.74 -15.05
CA GLU A 22 -8.02 -13.67 -16.17
C GLU A 22 -9.36 -14.30 -16.57
N LYS A 23 -10.18 -14.67 -15.57
CA LYS A 23 -11.53 -15.21 -15.80
C LYS A 23 -12.49 -14.20 -16.41
N GLN A 24 -12.39 -12.93 -15.99
CA GLN A 24 -13.32 -11.88 -16.44
C GLN A 24 -12.95 -11.28 -17.81
N ARG A 25 -11.65 -11.11 -18.08
CA ARG A 25 -11.13 -10.33 -19.23
C ARG A 25 -10.51 -11.17 -20.34
N GLY A 26 -10.60 -12.51 -20.24
CA GLY A 26 -10.20 -13.42 -21.31
C GLY A 26 -8.69 -13.35 -21.65
N GLN A 27 -7.84 -13.18 -20.64
CA GLN A 27 -6.36 -13.12 -20.75
C GLN A 27 -5.80 -11.97 -21.59
N ARG A 28 -6.61 -10.94 -21.89
CA ARG A 28 -6.18 -9.79 -22.72
C ARG A 28 -5.55 -8.64 -21.91
N ASP A 29 -5.85 -8.55 -20.62
CA ASP A 29 -5.38 -7.49 -19.72
C ASP A 29 -4.48 -8.10 -18.64
N GLY A 30 -3.18 -7.83 -18.72
CA GLY A 30 -2.17 -8.51 -17.91
C GLY A 30 -2.03 -7.90 -16.51
N VAL A 31 -2.68 -8.49 -15.51
CA VAL A 31 -2.33 -8.22 -14.11
C VAL A 31 -0.93 -8.75 -13.84
N VAL A 32 -0.02 -7.83 -13.52
CA VAL A 32 1.35 -8.14 -13.13
C VAL A 32 1.37 -8.48 -11.65
N VAL A 33 1.88 -9.68 -11.32
CA VAL A 33 2.15 -10.07 -9.94
C VAL A 33 3.64 -9.86 -9.68
N THR A 34 3.97 -8.77 -9.03
CA THR A 34 5.34 -8.48 -8.58
C THR A 34 5.73 -9.49 -7.50
N PRO A 35 6.83 -10.24 -7.68
CA PRO A 35 7.28 -11.17 -6.64
C PRO A 35 7.62 -10.42 -5.35
N VAL A 36 7.24 -10.99 -4.20
CA VAL A 36 7.36 -10.31 -2.90
C VAL A 36 8.81 -10.03 -2.53
N GLU A 37 9.74 -10.88 -2.96
CA GLU A 37 11.18 -10.68 -2.77
C GLU A 37 11.72 -9.43 -3.49
N ILE A 38 11.12 -9.06 -4.63
CA ILE A 38 11.48 -7.83 -5.36
C ILE A 38 10.93 -6.61 -4.62
N VAL A 39 9.68 -6.69 -4.15
CA VAL A 39 9.04 -5.64 -3.34
C VAL A 39 9.85 -5.37 -2.08
N ASP A 40 10.19 -6.43 -1.33
CA ASP A 40 10.98 -6.33 -0.11
C ASP A 40 12.37 -5.72 -0.38
N PHE A 41 13.04 -6.13 -1.47
CA PHE A 41 14.32 -5.56 -1.86
C PHE A 41 14.23 -4.04 -2.10
N GLN A 42 13.20 -3.58 -2.81
CA GLN A 42 12.99 -2.16 -3.09
C GLN A 42 12.64 -1.37 -1.82
N ILE A 43 11.84 -1.95 -0.91
CA ILE A 43 11.50 -1.32 0.37
C ILE A 43 12.74 -1.16 1.25
N HIS A 44 13.57 -2.19 1.36
CA HIS A 44 14.83 -2.09 2.10
C HIS A 44 15.74 -1.02 1.51
N ALA A 45 15.86 -0.94 0.17
CA ALA A 45 16.63 0.12 -0.47
C ALA A 45 16.10 1.53 -0.14
N VAL A 46 14.78 1.72 -0.06
CA VAL A 46 14.17 3.00 0.35
C VAL A 46 14.48 3.32 1.82
N ILE A 47 14.34 2.35 2.71
CA ILE A 47 14.63 2.51 4.15
C ILE A 47 16.11 2.87 4.36
N ASP A 48 17.02 2.15 3.69
CA ASP A 48 18.46 2.39 3.78
C ASP A 48 18.83 3.78 3.26
N THR A 49 18.23 4.20 2.13
CA THR A 49 18.43 5.55 1.57
C THR A 49 17.95 6.65 2.51
N LEU A 50 16.82 6.45 3.19
CA LEU A 50 16.34 7.40 4.21
C LEU A 50 17.32 7.48 5.39
N ALA A 51 17.84 6.34 5.84
CA ALA A 51 18.80 6.28 6.93
C ALA A 51 20.12 7.00 6.58
N GLU A 52 20.61 6.88 5.34
CA GLU A 52 21.76 7.65 4.84
C GLU A 52 21.54 9.17 4.89
N GLN A 53 20.29 9.61 4.76
CA GLN A 53 19.87 11.01 4.89
C GLN A 53 19.59 11.43 6.34
N GLY A 54 19.79 10.54 7.32
CA GLY A 54 19.47 10.78 8.73
C GLY A 54 17.96 10.83 9.03
N ARG A 55 17.15 10.18 8.18
CA ARG A 55 15.69 10.14 8.23
C ARG A 55 15.20 8.71 8.46
N THR A 56 13.94 8.55 8.86
CA THR A 56 13.27 7.25 8.96
C THR A 56 11.85 7.36 8.41
N LEU A 57 11.14 6.23 8.29
CA LEU A 57 9.71 6.24 7.94
C LEU A 57 8.83 6.90 9.02
N ALA A 58 9.33 7.06 10.25
CA ALA A 58 8.66 7.80 11.32
C ALA A 58 8.77 9.33 11.14
N ASP A 59 9.64 9.82 10.26
CA ASP A 59 9.82 11.25 10.06
C ASP A 59 8.55 11.90 9.48
N PRO A 60 7.98 12.93 10.12
CA PRO A 60 6.76 13.60 9.65
C PRO A 60 6.88 14.23 8.25
N GLN A 61 8.09 14.49 7.77
CA GLN A 61 8.35 15.04 6.44
C GLN A 61 8.37 13.95 5.34
N VAL A 62 8.38 12.67 5.71
CA VAL A 62 8.37 11.55 4.77
C VAL A 62 6.93 11.15 4.47
N ARG A 63 6.51 11.38 3.22
CA ARG A 63 5.21 10.95 2.66
C ARG A 63 5.43 9.95 1.54
N ILE A 64 4.52 8.99 1.46
CA ILE A 64 4.64 7.80 0.61
C ILE A 64 3.40 7.71 -0.25
N THR A 65 3.61 7.67 -1.56
CA THR A 65 2.54 7.45 -2.53
C THR A 65 2.89 6.24 -3.37
N ASP A 66 1.97 5.29 -3.45
CA ASP A 66 2.02 4.22 -4.44
C ASP A 66 1.00 4.53 -5.57
N PRO A 67 1.45 5.08 -6.71
CA PRO A 67 0.57 5.55 -7.78
C PRO A 67 -0.08 4.43 -8.62
N PHE A 68 0.35 3.17 -8.43
CA PHE A 68 -0.11 2.00 -9.19
C PHE A 68 -0.20 0.78 -8.27
N GLY A 69 -0.94 0.91 -7.18
CA GLY A 69 -0.77 0.01 -6.04
C GLY A 69 -1.32 -1.40 -6.24
N GLY A 70 -2.15 -1.65 -7.25
CA GLY A 70 -2.78 -2.95 -7.47
C GLY A 70 -3.51 -3.43 -6.22
N THR A 71 -3.09 -4.58 -5.69
CA THR A 71 -3.64 -5.15 -4.43
C THR A 71 -2.96 -4.64 -3.15
N GLY A 72 -2.11 -3.60 -3.26
CA GLY A 72 -1.47 -2.91 -2.14
C GLY A 72 -0.25 -3.60 -1.54
N ILE A 73 0.46 -4.42 -2.32
CA ILE A 73 1.59 -5.20 -1.80
C ILE A 73 2.73 -4.32 -1.27
N TYR A 74 3.04 -3.18 -1.91
CA TYR A 74 4.13 -2.31 -1.47
C TYR A 74 3.84 -1.69 -0.11
N LEU A 75 2.68 -1.05 0.07
CA LEU A 75 2.35 -0.44 1.35
C LEU A 75 2.16 -1.49 2.45
N ALA A 76 1.57 -2.65 2.13
CA ALA A 76 1.45 -3.77 3.07
C ALA A 76 2.82 -4.24 3.56
N ARG A 77 3.76 -4.55 2.65
CA ARG A 77 5.10 -4.98 3.00
C ARG A 77 5.90 -3.88 3.68
N MET A 78 5.69 -2.63 3.30
CA MET A 78 6.36 -1.50 3.93
C MET A 78 5.97 -1.39 5.41
N MET A 79 4.67 -1.46 5.74
CA MET A 79 4.22 -1.47 7.14
C MET A 79 4.82 -2.65 7.93
N GLN A 80 4.90 -3.82 7.31
CA GLN A 80 5.44 -5.03 7.95
C GLN A 80 6.96 -5.00 8.16
N LEU A 81 7.68 -4.17 7.39
CA LEU A 81 9.14 -4.04 7.44
C LEU A 81 9.61 -2.75 8.15
N ALA A 82 8.73 -1.75 8.33
CA ALA A 82 9.10 -0.40 8.76
C ALA A 82 9.66 -0.29 10.18
N THR A 83 9.59 -1.33 11.01
CA THR A 83 10.02 -1.34 12.42
C THR A 83 9.57 -0.07 13.17
N LEU A 84 8.26 0.20 13.12
CA LEU A 84 7.61 1.35 13.76
C LEU A 84 6.83 0.90 14.99
N THR A 85 6.71 1.79 15.97
CA THR A 85 5.73 1.62 17.05
C THR A 85 4.30 1.72 16.49
N PRO A 86 3.28 1.18 17.20
CA PRO A 86 1.88 1.33 16.77
C PRO A 86 1.43 2.78 16.56
N ASP A 87 1.97 3.74 17.31
CA ASP A 87 1.63 5.16 17.15
C ASP A 87 2.30 5.79 15.93
N GLU A 88 3.59 5.48 15.68
CA GLU A 88 4.29 5.94 14.48
C GLU A 88 3.68 5.35 13.21
N LEU A 89 3.24 4.08 13.27
CA LEU A 89 2.55 3.44 12.17
C LEU A 89 1.13 3.98 11.97
N ASP A 90 0.43 4.36 13.06
CA ASP A 90 -0.87 5.04 12.98
C ASP A 90 -0.78 6.36 12.24
N ASP A 91 0.23 7.16 12.57
CA ASP A 91 0.52 8.42 11.91
C ASP A 91 0.89 8.20 10.44
N LEU A 92 1.83 7.28 10.17
CA LEU A 92 2.27 6.96 8.81
C LEU A 92 1.10 6.52 7.92
N TYR A 93 0.28 5.57 8.39
CA TYR A 93 -0.83 5.03 7.64
C TYR A 93 -1.85 6.12 7.30
N HIS A 94 -2.38 6.83 8.29
CA HIS A 94 -3.51 7.74 8.07
C HIS A 94 -3.11 9.08 7.44
N HIS A 95 -1.91 9.58 7.71
CA HIS A 95 -1.53 10.94 7.32
C HIS A 95 -0.46 11.00 6.24
N ARG A 96 0.33 9.93 6.06
CA ARG A 96 1.54 9.99 5.22
C ARG A 96 1.66 8.87 4.19
N MET A 97 0.70 7.96 4.11
CA MET A 97 0.62 6.92 3.06
C MET A 97 -0.63 7.09 2.21
N ARG A 98 -0.49 7.05 0.88
CA ARG A 98 -1.61 6.99 -0.07
C ARG A 98 -1.34 5.97 -1.15
N GLN A 99 -2.38 5.24 -1.54
CA GLN A 99 -2.37 4.36 -2.68
C GLN A 99 -3.36 4.85 -3.72
N ILE A 100 -2.96 4.81 -4.98
CA ILE A 100 -3.82 5.09 -6.13
C ILE A 100 -3.86 3.85 -7.01
N GLU A 101 -5.05 3.51 -7.49
CA GLU A 101 -5.23 2.40 -8.43
C GLU A 101 -6.43 2.68 -9.34
N LEU A 102 -6.27 2.37 -10.63
CA LEU A 102 -7.31 2.59 -11.63
C LEU A 102 -8.42 1.55 -11.54
N ASP A 103 -8.05 0.30 -11.23
CA ASP A 103 -9.00 -0.80 -11.16
C ASP A 103 -9.78 -0.82 -9.84
N ALA A 104 -11.11 -0.71 -9.91
CA ALA A 104 -11.96 -0.66 -8.72
C ALA A 104 -11.97 -1.97 -7.91
N ASP A 105 -11.82 -3.14 -8.55
CA ASP A 105 -11.73 -4.42 -7.85
C ASP A 105 -10.39 -4.56 -7.13
N ALA A 106 -9.31 -4.12 -7.77
CA ALA A 106 -8.00 -4.03 -7.12
C ALA A 106 -8.03 -3.09 -5.92
N CYS A 107 -8.66 -1.91 -6.04
CA CYS A 107 -8.83 -0.97 -4.93
C CYS A 107 -9.53 -1.61 -3.72
N ARG A 108 -10.61 -2.35 -3.94
CA ARG A 108 -11.35 -3.04 -2.88
C ARG A 108 -10.52 -4.13 -2.21
N ILE A 109 -9.72 -4.87 -2.98
CA ILE A 109 -8.80 -5.88 -2.45
C ILE A 109 -7.68 -5.21 -1.64
N ALA A 110 -7.11 -4.13 -2.16
CA ALA A 110 -6.07 -3.35 -1.49
C ALA A 110 -6.55 -2.75 -0.18
N ASP A 111 -7.71 -2.10 -0.15
CA ASP A 111 -8.24 -1.51 1.09
C ASP A 111 -8.38 -2.56 2.19
N LYS A 112 -8.97 -3.72 1.85
CA LYS A 112 -9.07 -4.84 2.79
C LYS A 112 -7.71 -5.34 3.25
N ASN A 113 -6.75 -5.51 2.33
CA ASN A 113 -5.40 -5.96 2.64
C ASN A 113 -4.70 -4.99 3.59
N LEU A 114 -4.66 -3.70 3.22
CA LEU A 114 -3.98 -2.67 3.99
C LEU A 114 -4.58 -2.47 5.38
N ARG A 115 -5.92 -2.51 5.52
CA ARG A 115 -6.58 -2.47 6.83
C ARG A 115 -6.22 -3.69 7.69
N THR A 116 -6.18 -4.88 7.09
CA THR A 116 -5.81 -6.12 7.79
C THR A 116 -4.37 -6.05 8.29
N VAL A 117 -3.44 -5.62 7.43
CA VAL A 117 -2.03 -5.45 7.82
C VAL A 117 -1.88 -4.38 8.90
N TYR A 118 -2.51 -3.23 8.73
CA TYR A 118 -2.52 -2.18 9.74
C TYR A 118 -2.99 -2.72 11.10
N GLN A 119 -4.09 -3.47 11.14
CA GLN A 119 -4.60 -4.07 12.36
C GLN A 119 -3.64 -5.08 12.98
N GLN A 120 -2.98 -5.90 12.16
CA GLN A 120 -2.00 -6.89 12.62
C GLN A 120 -0.75 -6.24 13.24
N GLU A 121 -0.28 -5.13 12.67
CA GLU A 121 0.93 -4.46 13.15
C GLU A 121 0.66 -3.50 14.32
N THR A 122 -0.55 -2.94 14.43
CA THR A 122 -0.89 -1.94 15.47
C THR A 122 -1.81 -2.46 16.58
N GLY A 123 -2.59 -3.52 16.31
CA GLY A 123 -3.69 -3.95 17.18
C GLY A 123 -4.93 -3.06 17.13
N ARG A 124 -5.05 -2.16 16.14
CA ARG A 124 -6.12 -1.15 16.02
C ARG A 124 -6.94 -1.33 14.75
N GLU A 125 -8.15 -0.80 14.73
CA GLU A 125 -8.96 -0.69 13.51
C GLU A 125 -8.60 0.58 12.75
N ALA A 126 -8.39 0.48 11.44
CA ALA A 126 -8.10 1.63 10.59
C ALA A 126 -9.32 2.57 10.48
N ARG A 127 -9.10 3.87 10.64
CA ARG A 127 -10.16 4.90 10.69
C ARG A 127 -10.84 5.13 9.33
N HIS A 128 -10.05 5.20 8.27
CA HIS A 128 -10.52 5.44 6.90
C HIS A 128 -9.62 4.72 5.89
N SER A 129 -10.09 4.65 4.64
CA SER A 129 -9.29 4.07 3.55
C SER A 129 -8.21 5.05 3.12
N ILE A 130 -7.05 4.51 2.73
CA ILE A 130 -5.95 5.27 2.12
C ILE A 130 -5.82 4.96 0.61
N VAL A 131 -6.78 4.22 0.05
CA VAL A 131 -6.80 3.75 -1.32
C VAL A 131 -7.76 4.61 -2.15
N HIS A 132 -7.26 5.17 -3.24
CA HIS A 132 -8.01 6.06 -4.12
C HIS A 132 -8.19 5.42 -5.49
N ASN A 133 -9.45 5.28 -5.92
CA ASN A 133 -9.76 4.83 -7.27
C ASN A 133 -9.72 6.01 -8.25
N ARG A 134 -8.58 6.17 -8.92
CA ARG A 134 -8.30 7.27 -9.86
C ARG A 134 -7.34 6.82 -10.95
N ASP A 135 -7.38 7.51 -12.09
CA ASP A 135 -6.35 7.42 -13.12
C ASP A 135 -5.24 8.43 -12.81
N THR A 136 -4.11 7.97 -12.30
CA THR A 136 -2.95 8.82 -11.96
C THR A 136 -2.51 9.70 -13.14
N PHE A 137 -2.66 9.25 -14.39
CA PHE A 137 -2.28 10.05 -15.57
C PHE A 137 -3.29 11.14 -15.93
N ALA A 138 -4.53 11.04 -15.46
CA ALA A 138 -5.57 12.05 -15.66
C ALA A 138 -5.67 13.04 -14.49
N MET A 139 -4.90 12.86 -13.42
CA MET A 139 -4.93 13.70 -12.23
C MET A 139 -4.23 15.03 -12.47
N THR A 140 -4.86 16.11 -12.01
CA THR A 140 -4.21 17.41 -11.84
C THR A 140 -3.39 17.45 -10.55
N GLN A 141 -2.54 18.47 -10.39
CA GLN A 141 -1.85 18.71 -9.12
C GLN A 141 -2.86 18.90 -7.97
N GLU A 142 -3.97 19.59 -8.24
CA GLU A 142 -5.02 19.80 -7.25
C GLU A 142 -5.67 18.47 -6.83
N ASP A 143 -5.92 17.56 -7.77
CA ASP A 143 -6.43 16.21 -7.46
C ASP A 143 -5.44 15.41 -6.60
N PHE A 144 -4.14 15.55 -6.87
CA PHE A 144 -3.10 14.89 -6.09
C PHE A 144 -2.99 15.45 -4.67
N ASP A 145 -3.07 16.77 -4.51
CA ASP A 145 -3.03 17.42 -3.20
C ASP A 145 -4.24 17.02 -2.36
N ARG A 146 -5.43 16.94 -2.97
CA ARG A 146 -6.68 16.49 -2.32
C ARG A 146 -6.64 15.07 -1.78
N LEU A 147 -5.73 14.21 -2.24
CA LEU A 147 -5.55 12.87 -1.64
C LEU A 147 -5.24 12.96 -0.14
N TRP A 148 -4.72 14.09 0.30
CA TRP A 148 -4.19 14.30 1.64
C TRP A 148 -5.11 15.11 2.55
N ASP A 149 -6.23 15.57 2.02
CA ASP A 149 -7.24 16.28 2.80
C ASP A 149 -8.00 15.27 3.65
N THR A 150 -7.80 15.31 4.97
CA THR A 150 -8.35 14.32 5.91
C THR A 150 -9.82 14.54 6.28
N GLU A 151 -10.53 15.44 5.59
CA GLU A 151 -11.90 15.85 5.96
C GLU A 151 -13.03 15.10 5.22
N GLU A 152 -12.77 14.28 4.19
CA GLU A 152 -13.84 13.68 3.35
C GLU A 152 -14.05 12.16 3.50
N SER A 153 -13.89 11.58 4.69
CA SER A 153 -14.25 10.15 4.89
C SER A 153 -14.96 9.92 6.22
N ALA A 154 -16.19 10.41 6.30
CA ALA A 154 -17.21 10.02 7.28
C ALA A 154 -18.38 9.34 6.57
#